data_AF-A0A1B9I6C7-F1
#
_entry.id   AF-A0A1B9I6C7-F1
#
_cell.length_a   1.000
_cell.length_b   1.000
_cell.length_c   1.000
_cell.angle_alpha   90.00
_cell.angle_beta   90.00
_cell.angle_gamma   90.00
#
_symmetry.space_group_name_H-M   'P 1'
#
loop_
_entity.id
_entity.type
_entity.pdbx_description
1 polymer ?
#
loop_
_entity_poly.entity_id
_entity_poly.type
_entity_poly.pdbx_seq_one_letter_code
_entity_poly.pdbx_strand_id
1 'polypeptide(L)'
;MIRCTTRPGTLSSVNRLSRIAFASTSAEASSSTSSPSTPRRRRSNANVPTSGVDLVAPPDPASNIRPIIYASKPSINPSTNSPYSASEFPTGSSDAKLENMELEWRLRRERVDLMNHRFWATTNLTFEAQKAHRLSLLPPASDPPTEEDERRREEALTQFYADWQIANQEKQIRWVKEWWREVWDGIKIQGKIYFLRALRRSR
;
A
#
# COMPACT_ATOMS: atom_id res chain seq x y z
N MET A 1 23.69 52.94 34.69
CA MET A 1 22.76 52.03 35.41
C MET A 1 21.41 52.21 34.75
N ILE A 2 20.72 51.26 34.11
CA ILE A 2 20.58 49.81 34.25
C ILE A 2 20.13 49.25 32.88
N ARG A 3 20.49 47.99 32.61
CA ARG A 3 20.21 47.24 31.37
C ARG A 3 18.73 46.84 31.28
N CYS A 4 18.12 47.05 30.11
CA CYS A 4 16.88 46.39 29.71
C CYS A 4 17.19 44.99 29.16
N THR A 5 16.59 43.95 29.74
CA THR A 5 16.58 42.58 29.18
C THR A 5 15.16 42.23 28.74
N THR A 6 14.99 42.08 27.43
CA THR A 6 13.77 41.61 26.76
C THR A 6 13.82 40.08 26.63
N ARG A 7 12.75 39.37 26.99
CA ARG A 7 12.55 37.95 26.64
C ARG A 7 11.14 37.80 26.03
N PRO A 8 10.99 37.18 24.84
CA PRO A 8 9.71 37.08 24.16
C PRO A 8 8.94 35.81 24.55
N GLY A 9 7.63 35.89 24.33
CA GLY A 9 6.61 34.98 24.84
C GLY A 9 6.46 33.65 24.10
N THR A 10 5.64 32.81 24.73
CA THR A 10 5.00 31.64 24.13
C THR A 10 3.50 31.77 24.38
N LEU A 11 2.73 31.98 23.30
CA LEU A 11 1.27 31.88 23.32
C LEU A 11 0.89 30.61 22.57
N SER A 12 0.27 29.68 23.29
CA SER A 12 -0.29 28.45 22.77
C SER A 12 -1.69 28.67 22.23
N SER A 13 -1.87 28.25 20.97
CA SER A 13 -3.02 27.54 20.41
C SER A 13 -4.43 28.10 20.60
N VAL A 14 -4.99 28.60 19.50
CA VAL A 14 -6.43 28.76 19.27
C VAL A 14 -6.76 28.01 17.99
N ASN A 15 -7.68 27.05 18.01
CA ASN A 15 -8.90 27.16 17.18
C ASN A 15 -9.92 26.05 17.40
N ARG A 16 -11.16 26.49 17.17
CA ARG A 16 -12.44 26.06 17.71
C ARG A 16 -13.29 25.46 16.58
N LEU A 17 -13.99 24.38 16.93
CA LEU A 17 -15.26 23.82 16.42
C LEU A 17 -15.90 24.39 15.15
N SER A 18 -16.35 23.47 14.27
CA SER A 18 -17.73 23.48 13.76
C SER A 18 -18.17 22.10 13.27
N ARG A 19 -19.22 21.57 13.92
CA ARG A 19 -20.09 20.46 13.46
C ARG A 19 -21.27 21.10 12.73
N ILE A 20 -21.70 20.53 11.62
CA ILE A 20 -23.04 20.78 11.06
C ILE A 20 -23.69 19.43 10.75
N ALA A 21 -24.88 19.24 11.30
CA ALA A 21 -25.85 18.21 10.97
C ALA A 21 -26.97 18.86 10.16
N PHE A 22 -27.61 18.11 9.26
CA PHE A 22 -28.92 18.45 8.71
C PHE A 22 -29.80 17.21 8.67
N ALA A 23 -31.05 17.39 9.09
CA ALA A 23 -32.08 16.37 9.26
C ALA A 23 -33.18 16.48 8.17
N SER A 24 -33.66 15.29 7.80
CA SER A 24 -34.90 14.78 7.18
C SER A 24 -36.08 15.67 6.74
N THR A 25 -36.76 15.18 5.67
CA THR A 25 -38.23 14.93 5.53
C THR A 25 -38.48 14.00 4.32
N SER A 26 -39.03 12.77 4.47
CA SER A 26 -40.44 12.30 4.27
C SER A 26 -40.92 12.37 2.80
N ALA A 27 -41.62 11.43 2.13
CA ALA A 27 -42.25 10.10 2.35
C ALA A 27 -42.40 9.44 0.95
N GLU A 28 -42.47 8.12 0.78
CA GLU A 28 -43.73 7.38 0.56
C GLU A 28 -43.52 5.86 0.62
N ALA A 29 -44.59 5.16 0.97
CA ALA A 29 -44.64 3.76 1.35
C ALA A 29 -44.86 2.81 0.18
N SER A 30 -44.30 1.60 0.27
CA SER A 30 -44.86 0.39 -0.33
C SER A 30 -44.43 -0.82 0.50
N SER A 31 -45.42 -1.41 1.15
CA SER A 31 -45.32 -2.58 2.03
C SER A 31 -45.03 -3.86 1.27
N SER A 32 -44.01 -4.62 1.70
CA SER A 32 -44.06 -6.08 1.64
C SER A 32 -43.31 -6.68 2.83
N THR A 33 -43.95 -7.64 3.46
CA THR A 33 -43.66 -8.18 4.80
C THR A 33 -42.86 -9.49 4.70
N SER A 34 -42.07 -9.78 5.74
CA SER A 34 -41.32 -11.04 6.06
C SER A 34 -39.91 -11.13 5.46
N SER A 35 -38.80 -11.35 6.18
CA SER A 35 -38.53 -11.91 7.53
C SER A 35 -37.21 -11.34 8.08
N PRO A 36 -36.97 -11.28 9.40
CA PRO A 36 -35.70 -10.80 9.95
C PRO A 36 -34.63 -11.91 9.83
N SER A 37 -33.81 -11.87 8.78
CA SER A 37 -32.57 -12.63 8.76
C SER A 37 -31.56 -11.92 9.67
N THR A 38 -31.29 -12.52 10.84
CA THR A 38 -30.18 -12.14 11.71
C THR A 38 -28.91 -11.95 10.86
N PRO A 39 -28.11 -10.88 11.07
CA PRO A 39 -26.86 -10.73 10.36
C PRO A 39 -26.00 -11.94 10.72
N ARG A 40 -25.78 -12.81 9.73
CA ARG A 40 -24.91 -13.97 9.84
C ARG A 40 -23.52 -13.43 10.17
N ARG A 41 -23.21 -13.37 11.46
CA ARG A 41 -21.91 -13.01 12.02
C ARG A 41 -20.90 -13.85 11.25
N ARG A 42 -20.18 -13.18 10.33
CA ARG A 42 -19.18 -13.78 9.46
C ARG A 42 -18.18 -14.42 10.41
N ARG A 43 -18.28 -15.73 10.60
CA ARG A 43 -17.31 -16.49 11.41
C ARG A 43 -15.98 -16.24 10.73
N SER A 44 -15.15 -15.39 11.33
CA SER A 44 -13.73 -15.36 11.03
C SER A 44 -13.27 -16.80 11.22
N ASN A 45 -12.86 -17.45 10.13
CA ASN A 45 -12.24 -18.76 10.18
C ASN A 45 -10.95 -18.63 11.01
N ALA A 46 -11.08 -18.77 12.32
CA ALA A 46 -10.00 -18.65 13.30
C ALA A 46 -9.03 -19.85 13.27
N ASN A 47 -9.18 -20.74 12.28
CA ASN A 47 -8.43 -21.99 12.15
C ASN A 47 -7.50 -22.01 10.92
N VAL A 48 -7.22 -20.86 10.27
CA VAL A 48 -6.17 -20.83 9.24
C VAL A 48 -4.83 -20.71 9.95
N PRO A 49 -3.90 -21.67 9.78
CA PRO A 49 -2.56 -21.54 10.34
C PRO A 49 -1.86 -20.37 9.65
N THR A 50 -1.79 -19.21 10.31
CA THR A 50 -1.07 -18.02 9.82
C THR A 50 0.44 -18.11 10.06
N SER A 51 0.92 -19.19 10.70
CA SER A 51 2.34 -19.38 10.97
C SER A 51 3.06 -19.88 9.71
N GLY A 52 3.91 -19.05 9.13
CA GLY A 52 4.82 -19.44 8.05
C GLY A 52 4.31 -19.28 6.62
N VAL A 53 3.13 -18.68 6.42
CA VAL A 53 2.58 -18.39 5.08
C VAL A 53 2.38 -16.89 4.90
N ASP A 54 3.00 -16.32 3.87
CA ASP A 54 2.81 -14.91 3.51
C ASP A 54 1.33 -14.64 3.16
N LEU A 55 0.73 -13.64 3.79
CA LEU A 55 -0.67 -13.28 3.59
C LEU A 55 -0.79 -12.20 2.53
N VAL A 56 -1.88 -12.20 1.78
CA VAL A 56 -2.15 -11.19 0.75
C VAL A 56 -3.40 -10.41 1.15
N ALA A 57 -3.26 -9.09 1.31
CA ALA A 57 -4.34 -8.19 1.67
C ALA A 57 -5.25 -7.87 0.46
N PRO A 58 -6.45 -7.27 0.69
CA PRO A 58 -7.29 -6.76 -0.38
C PRO A 58 -6.55 -5.78 -1.31
N PRO A 59 -7.00 -5.59 -2.56
CA PRO A 59 -6.40 -4.62 -3.47
C PRO A 59 -6.49 -3.22 -2.88
N ASP A 60 -5.40 -2.48 -2.93
CA ASP A 60 -5.35 -1.09 -2.48
C ASP A 60 -6.12 -0.17 -3.46
N PRO A 61 -6.92 0.79 -2.96
CA PRO A 61 -7.79 1.63 -3.79
C PRO A 61 -7.05 2.58 -4.75
N ALA A 62 -5.77 2.91 -4.50
CA ALA A 62 -5.02 3.82 -5.37
C ALA A 62 -4.16 3.04 -6.38
N SER A 63 -3.41 2.05 -5.91
CA SER A 63 -2.48 1.28 -6.75
C SER A 63 -3.11 0.08 -7.46
N ASN A 64 -4.27 -0.41 -7.02
CA ASN A 64 -4.88 -1.69 -7.43
C ASN A 64 -4.01 -2.94 -7.18
N ILE A 65 -2.87 -2.80 -6.50
CA ILE A 65 -1.98 -3.90 -6.14
C ILE A 65 -2.41 -4.48 -4.80
N ARG A 66 -2.23 -5.80 -4.63
CA ARG A 66 -2.50 -6.49 -3.37
C ARG A 66 -1.25 -6.45 -2.48
N PRO A 67 -1.28 -5.79 -1.31
CA PRO A 67 -0.15 -5.79 -0.39
C PRO A 67 0.13 -7.20 0.14
N ILE A 68 1.40 -7.56 0.24
CA ILE A 68 1.84 -8.83 0.83
C ILE A 68 2.28 -8.57 2.27
N ILE A 69 1.70 -9.31 3.21
CA ILE A 69 2.05 -9.33 4.62
C ILE A 69 2.94 -10.56 4.84
N TYR A 70 4.24 -10.32 4.88
CA TYR A 70 5.22 -11.38 5.06
C TYR A 70 5.10 -12.01 6.45
N ALA A 71 4.86 -13.32 6.51
CA ALA A 71 4.72 -14.05 7.77
C ALA A 71 6.06 -14.45 8.39
N SER A 72 7.17 -14.03 7.78
CA SER A 72 8.54 -14.26 8.25
C SER A 72 8.88 -13.42 9.48
N LYS A 73 8.13 -13.63 10.57
CA LYS A 73 8.58 -13.20 11.89
C LYS A 73 9.80 -14.08 12.23
N PRO A 74 10.95 -13.49 12.63
CA PRO A 74 11.99 -14.28 13.23
C PRO A 74 11.35 -15.02 14.41
N SER A 75 11.72 -16.28 14.61
CA SER A 75 11.31 -17.05 15.79
C SER A 75 11.93 -16.39 17.02
N ILE A 76 11.32 -15.32 17.51
CA ILE A 76 11.62 -14.77 18.83
C ILE A 76 11.02 -15.80 19.77
N ASN A 77 11.81 -16.81 20.13
CA ASN A 77 11.51 -17.62 21.31
C ASN A 77 11.90 -16.72 22.48
N PRO A 78 10.95 -16.05 23.16
CA PRO A 78 11.31 -15.27 24.33
C PRO A 78 11.92 -16.26 25.33
N SER A 79 13.21 -16.13 25.64
CA SER A 79 13.73 -16.85 26.79
C SER A 79 13.02 -16.26 28.01
N THR A 80 12.37 -17.13 28.77
CA THR A 80 11.46 -16.75 29.85
C THR A 80 12.18 -16.15 31.07
N ASN A 81 13.48 -15.85 30.99
CA ASN A 81 14.29 -15.56 32.17
C ASN A 81 15.38 -14.49 32.02
N SER A 82 15.46 -13.75 30.90
CA SER A 82 16.42 -12.65 30.80
C SER A 82 15.95 -11.56 29.82
N PRO A 83 16.12 -10.26 30.16
CA PRO A 83 15.92 -9.16 29.21
C PRO A 83 16.92 -9.18 28.04
N TYR A 84 17.94 -10.03 28.11
CA TYR A 84 18.86 -10.35 27.01
C TYR A 84 18.90 -11.87 26.84
N SER A 85 18.26 -12.40 25.80
CA SER A 85 18.27 -13.83 25.56
C SER A 85 19.61 -14.26 24.98
N ALA A 86 20.24 -15.31 25.51
CA ALA A 86 21.45 -15.89 24.92
C ALA A 86 21.24 -16.37 23.46
N SER A 87 19.98 -16.59 23.07
CA SER A 87 19.58 -16.90 21.70
C SER A 87 19.63 -15.70 20.74
N GLU A 88 19.76 -14.47 21.24
CA GLU A 88 19.90 -13.27 20.40
C GLU A 88 21.35 -13.04 19.95
N PHE A 89 22.31 -13.74 20.57
CA PHE A 89 23.72 -13.63 20.23
C PHE A 89 24.12 -14.80 19.36
N PRO A 90 24.60 -14.56 18.12
CA PRO A 90 25.01 -15.64 17.23
C PRO A 90 26.12 -16.49 17.86
N THR A 91 25.87 -17.79 18.04
CA THR A 91 26.82 -18.72 18.65
C THR A 91 28.01 -19.07 17.73
N GLY A 92 28.00 -18.59 16.48
CA GLY A 92 29.09 -18.74 15.52
C GLY A 92 29.07 -17.71 14.39
N SER A 93 30.26 -17.34 13.89
CA SER A 93 30.46 -16.35 12.81
C SER A 93 29.69 -16.68 11.52
N SER A 94 29.57 -17.97 11.18
CA SER A 94 28.81 -18.43 10.00
C SER A 94 27.30 -18.28 10.16
N ASP A 95 26.76 -18.53 11.36
CA ASP A 95 25.32 -18.40 11.62
C ASP A 95 24.91 -16.92 11.65
N ALA A 96 25.74 -16.05 12.26
CA ALA A 96 25.55 -14.59 12.21
C ALA A 96 25.47 -14.07 10.77
N LYS A 97 26.34 -14.57 9.89
CA LYS A 97 26.37 -14.16 8.48
C LYS A 97 25.12 -14.61 7.73
N LEU A 98 24.66 -15.84 7.96
CA LEU A 98 23.45 -16.37 7.32
C LEU A 98 22.20 -15.63 7.79
N GLU A 99 22.06 -15.38 9.09
CA GLU A 99 20.95 -14.60 9.66
C GLU A 99 20.91 -13.17 9.13
N ASN A 100 22.07 -12.50 9.05
CA ASN A 100 22.17 -11.16 8.47
C ASN A 100 21.75 -11.14 7.00
N MET A 101 22.17 -12.13 6.21
CA MET A 101 21.73 -12.24 4.80
C MET A 101 20.24 -12.52 4.67
N GLU A 102 19.67 -13.36 5.53
CA GLU A 102 18.23 -13.64 5.57
C GLU A 102 17.42 -12.41 5.97
N LEU A 103 17.92 -11.59 6.89
CA LEU A 103 17.34 -10.31 7.24
C LEU A 103 17.41 -9.32 6.07
N GLU A 104 18.58 -9.18 5.43
CA GLU A 104 18.78 -8.30 4.27
C GLU A 104 17.82 -8.67 3.12
N TRP A 105 17.72 -9.96 2.80
CA TRP A 105 16.81 -10.45 1.78
C TRP A 105 15.34 -10.10 2.08
N ARG A 106 14.90 -10.28 3.34
CA ARG A 106 13.52 -9.94 3.75
C ARG A 106 13.22 -8.46 3.62
N LEU A 107 14.09 -7.62 4.18
CA LEU A 107 13.94 -6.16 4.10
C LEU A 107 13.95 -5.66 2.65
N ARG A 108 14.79 -6.27 1.81
CA ARG A 108 14.84 -5.93 0.38
C ARG A 108 13.55 -6.29 -0.34
N ARG A 109 13.01 -7.48 -0.09
CA ARG A 109 11.73 -7.92 -0.66
C ARG A 109 10.59 -6.96 -0.30
N GLU A 110 10.47 -6.61 0.98
CA GLU A 110 9.50 -5.60 1.45
C GLU A 110 9.69 -4.24 0.77
N ARG A 111 10.94 -3.78 0.63
CA ARG A 111 11.27 -2.53 -0.05
C ARG A 111 10.84 -2.54 -1.52
N VAL A 112 11.07 -3.65 -2.24
CA VAL A 112 10.69 -3.79 -3.65
C VAL A 112 9.18 -3.71 -3.83
N ASP A 113 8.43 -4.37 -2.94
CA ASP A 113 6.96 -4.32 -3.00
C ASP A 113 6.43 -2.92 -2.70
N LEU A 114 6.98 -2.25 -1.69
CA LEU A 114 6.62 -0.86 -1.37
C LEU A 114 6.95 0.08 -2.53
N MET A 115 8.09 -0.12 -3.19
CA MET A 115 8.48 0.66 -4.35
C MET A 115 7.51 0.45 -5.51
N ASN A 116 7.15 -0.80 -5.81
CA ASN A 116 6.17 -1.15 -6.83
C ASN A 116 4.80 -0.50 -6.53
N HIS A 117 4.32 -0.68 -5.31
CA HIS A 117 3.06 -0.10 -4.84
C HIS A 117 3.04 1.44 -4.98
N ARG A 118 4.07 2.13 -4.50
CA ARG A 118 4.17 3.60 -4.58
C ARG A 118 4.16 4.10 -6.03
N PHE A 119 4.86 3.42 -6.92
CA PHE A 119 4.90 3.77 -8.33
C PHE A 119 3.50 3.73 -8.95
N TRP A 120 2.77 2.63 -8.75
CA TRP A 120 1.44 2.46 -9.31
C TRP A 120 0.39 3.35 -8.63
N ALA A 121 0.44 3.52 -7.31
CA ALA A 121 -0.43 4.46 -6.61
C ALA A 121 -0.29 5.87 -7.19
N THR A 122 0.95 6.37 -7.32
CA THR A 122 1.21 7.71 -7.84
C THR A 122 0.75 7.82 -9.30
N THR A 123 1.06 6.81 -10.13
CA THR A 123 0.72 6.81 -11.56
C THR A 123 -0.79 6.81 -11.77
N ASN A 124 -1.53 5.98 -11.04
CA ASN A 124 -2.99 5.90 -11.13
C ASN A 124 -3.67 7.17 -10.62
N LEU A 125 -3.19 7.75 -9.51
CA LEU A 125 -3.72 9.03 -9.03
C LEU A 125 -3.53 10.14 -10.06
N THR A 126 -2.35 10.22 -10.67
CA THR A 126 -2.10 11.20 -11.74
C THR A 126 -2.94 10.94 -12.98
N PHE A 127 -3.17 9.67 -13.32
CA PHE A 127 -4.02 9.27 -14.44
C PHE A 127 -5.46 9.73 -14.23
N GLU A 128 -6.06 9.40 -13.09
CA GLU A 128 -7.45 9.77 -12.79
C GLU A 128 -7.61 11.30 -12.69
N ALA A 129 -6.65 12.00 -12.10
CA ALA A 129 -6.68 13.47 -12.04
C ALA A 129 -6.65 14.10 -13.44
N GLN A 130 -5.77 13.64 -14.34
CA GLN A 130 -5.69 14.19 -15.69
C GLN A 130 -6.89 13.80 -16.55
N LYS A 131 -7.39 12.56 -16.41
CA LYS A 131 -8.61 12.10 -17.07
C LYS A 131 -9.80 12.96 -16.66
N ALA A 132 -9.98 13.19 -15.35
CA ALA A 132 -11.04 14.06 -14.83
C ALA A 132 -10.90 15.49 -15.34
N HIS A 133 -9.68 16.04 -15.36
CA HIS A 133 -9.42 17.36 -15.91
C HIS A 133 -9.79 17.44 -17.40
N ARG A 134 -9.39 16.49 -18.23
CA ARG A 134 -9.73 16.45 -19.66
C ARG A 134 -11.24 16.39 -19.88
N LEU A 135 -11.95 15.58 -19.09
CA LEU A 135 -13.41 15.47 -19.15
C LEU A 135 -14.11 16.76 -18.67
N SER A 136 -13.53 17.48 -17.71
CA SER A 136 -14.10 18.75 -17.22
C SER A 136 -14.04 19.90 -18.24
N LEU A 137 -13.17 19.79 -19.26
CA LEU A 137 -13.08 20.75 -20.35
C LEU A 137 -14.14 20.52 -21.43
N LEU A 138 -14.83 19.38 -21.41
CA LEU A 138 -15.92 19.11 -22.34
C LEU A 138 -17.12 19.99 -21.98
N PRO A 139 -17.92 20.39 -22.99
CA PRO A 139 -19.21 21.03 -22.73
C PRO A 139 -20.05 20.17 -21.76
N PRO A 140 -20.84 20.79 -20.86
CA PRO A 140 -21.75 20.05 -20.00
C PRO A 140 -22.65 19.15 -20.85
N ALA A 141 -22.75 17.87 -20.47
CA ALA A 141 -23.62 16.93 -21.17
C ALA A 141 -25.09 17.36 -21.02
N SER A 142 -25.88 17.16 -22.08
CA SER A 142 -27.33 17.34 -22.03
C SER A 142 -27.94 16.32 -21.06
N ASP A 143 -29.11 16.62 -20.49
CA ASP A 143 -29.88 15.68 -19.68
C ASP A 143 -31.24 15.41 -20.36
N PRO A 144 -31.47 14.21 -20.96
CA PRO A 144 -30.56 13.06 -21.03
C PRO A 144 -29.38 13.27 -22.00
N PRO A 145 -28.27 12.51 -21.84
CA PRO A 145 -27.12 12.59 -22.75
C PRO A 145 -27.54 12.30 -24.19
N THR A 146 -27.17 13.20 -25.11
CA THR A 146 -27.39 12.99 -26.54
C THR A 146 -26.28 12.09 -27.09
N GLU A 147 -26.54 11.31 -28.15
CA GLU A 147 -25.52 10.48 -28.83
C GLU A 147 -24.26 11.29 -29.21
N GLU A 148 -24.43 12.56 -29.58
CA GLU A 148 -23.30 13.46 -29.87
C GLU A 148 -22.44 13.79 -28.64
N ASP A 149 -23.06 13.91 -27.46
CA ASP A 149 -22.35 14.15 -26.20
C ASP A 149 -21.51 12.92 -25.83
N GLU A 150 -22.07 11.72 -26.02
CA GLU A 150 -21.38 10.45 -25.81
C GLU A 150 -20.20 10.30 -26.79
N ARG A 151 -20.42 10.56 -28.09
CA ARG A 151 -19.36 10.48 -29.10
C ARG A 151 -18.20 11.44 -28.80
N ARG A 152 -18.51 12.69 -28.43
CA ARG A 152 -17.48 13.68 -28.03
C ARG A 152 -16.69 13.22 -26.81
N ARG A 153 -17.36 12.63 -25.82
CA ARG A 153 -16.70 12.08 -24.63
C ARG A 153 -15.78 10.91 -24.98
N GLU A 154 -16.21 10.00 -25.84
CA GLU A 154 -15.42 8.86 -26.30
C GLU A 154 -14.19 9.29 -27.12
N GLU A 155 -14.35 10.25 -28.03
CA GLU A 155 -13.26 10.84 -28.79
C GLU A 155 -12.21 11.47 -27.86
N ALA A 156 -12.65 12.25 -26.87
CA ALA A 156 -11.77 12.89 -25.90
C ALA A 156 -11.03 11.86 -25.02
N LEU A 157 -11.69 10.78 -24.62
CA LEU A 157 -11.07 9.69 -23.88
C LEU A 157 -10.03 8.96 -24.74
N THR A 158 -10.37 8.65 -25.99
CA THR A 158 -9.48 7.95 -26.92
C THR A 158 -8.19 8.74 -27.14
N GLN A 159 -8.31 10.05 -27.40
CA GLN A 159 -7.16 10.95 -27.52
C GLN A 159 -6.35 11.00 -26.22
N PHE A 160 -7.02 11.13 -25.07
CA PHE A 160 -6.35 11.14 -23.77
C PHE A 160 -5.53 9.85 -23.51
N TYR A 161 -6.09 8.68 -23.80
CA TYR A 161 -5.37 7.41 -23.61
C TYR A 161 -4.11 7.33 -24.50
N ALA A 162 -4.21 7.77 -25.76
CA ALA A 162 -3.07 7.83 -26.66
C ALA A 162 -1.99 8.79 -26.15
N ASP A 163 -2.38 10.02 -25.79
CA ASP A 163 -1.48 11.05 -25.26
C ASP A 163 -0.80 10.58 -23.97
N TRP A 164 -1.57 10.02 -23.04
CA TRP A 164 -1.07 9.50 -21.77
C TRP A 164 -0.04 8.40 -21.96
N GLN A 165 -0.31 7.45 -22.86
CA GLN A 165 0.61 6.34 -23.11
C GLN A 165 1.93 6.84 -23.68
N ILE A 166 1.90 7.80 -24.61
CA ILE A 166 3.11 8.41 -25.19
C ILE A 166 3.89 9.16 -24.10
N ALA A 167 3.22 10.02 -23.31
CA ALA A 167 3.85 10.84 -22.29
C ALA A 167 4.48 10.01 -21.16
N ASN A 168 3.86 8.89 -20.77
CA ASN A 168 4.33 8.06 -19.67
C ASN A 168 5.24 6.90 -20.07
N GLN A 169 5.42 6.63 -21.37
CA GLN A 169 6.21 5.51 -21.85
C GLN A 169 7.63 5.50 -21.26
N GLU A 170 8.32 6.63 -21.30
CA GLU A 170 9.69 6.72 -20.80
C GLU A 170 9.77 6.48 -19.28
N LYS A 171 8.81 7.04 -18.52
CA LYS A 171 8.72 6.85 -17.07
C LYS A 171 8.51 5.37 -16.73
N GLN A 172 7.64 4.68 -17.46
CA GLN A 172 7.41 3.24 -17.28
C GLN A 172 8.65 2.42 -17.63
N ILE A 173 9.33 2.71 -18.75
CA ILE A 173 10.56 2.02 -19.13
C ILE A 173 11.63 2.18 -18.05
N ARG A 174 11.81 3.40 -17.53
CA ARG A 174 12.76 3.68 -16.46
C ARG A 174 12.42 2.89 -15.20
N TRP A 175 11.14 2.90 -14.81
CA TRP A 175 10.65 2.14 -13.66
C TRP A 175 10.85 0.63 -13.83
N VAL A 176 10.52 0.04 -14.99
CA VAL A 176 10.72 -1.39 -15.26
C VAL A 176 12.19 -1.78 -15.10
N LYS A 177 13.12 -0.96 -15.61
CA LYS A 177 14.57 -1.21 -15.48
C LYS A 177 15.02 -1.18 -14.02
N GLU A 178 14.55 -0.22 -13.24
CA GLU A 178 14.90 -0.09 -11.82
C GLU A 178 14.28 -1.22 -10.98
N TRP A 179 13.01 -1.53 -11.22
CA TRP A 179 12.32 -2.63 -10.56
C TRP A 179 13.00 -3.97 -10.82
N TRP A 180 13.34 -4.28 -12.08
CA TRP A 180 14.05 -5.52 -12.41
C TRP A 180 15.44 -5.59 -11.76
N ARG A 181 16.18 -4.47 -11.69
CA ARG A 181 17.47 -4.44 -11.00
C ARG A 181 17.34 -4.88 -9.55
N GLU A 182 16.36 -4.34 -8.83
CA GLU A 182 16.13 -4.69 -7.43
C GLU A 182 15.65 -6.14 -7.24
N VAL A 183 14.77 -6.61 -8.12
CA VAL A 183 14.31 -8.01 -8.14
C VAL A 183 15.50 -8.96 -8.35
N TRP A 184 16.36 -8.67 -9.32
CA TRP A 184 17.53 -9.50 -9.62
C TRP A 184 18.52 -9.58 -8.46
N ASP A 185 18.75 -8.47 -7.78
CA ASP A 185 19.63 -8.48 -6.62
C ASP A 185 19.02 -9.27 -5.45
N GLY A 186 17.70 -9.18 -5.25
CA GLY A 186 16.98 -10.04 -4.30
C GLY A 186 17.15 -11.54 -4.61
N ILE A 187 17.02 -11.93 -5.88
CA ILE A 187 17.22 -13.31 -6.34
C ILE A 187 18.65 -13.79 -6.05
N LYS A 188 19.67 -12.93 -6.27
CA LYS A 188 21.07 -13.28 -5.97
C LYS A 188 21.29 -13.55 -4.47
N ILE A 189 20.74 -12.71 -3.59
CA ILE A 189 20.87 -12.91 -2.14
C ILE A 189 20.17 -14.20 -1.72
N GLN A 190 18.96 -14.45 -2.24
CA GLN A 190 18.21 -15.68 -1.99
C GLN A 190 18.98 -16.93 -2.43
N GLY A 191 19.59 -16.90 -3.61
CA GLY A 191 20.43 -18.00 -4.12
C GLY A 191 21.62 -18.28 -3.20
N LYS A 192 22.29 -17.23 -2.70
CA LYS A 192 23.39 -17.40 -1.73
C LYS A 192 22.91 -18.01 -0.41
N ILE A 193 21.77 -17.58 0.12
CA ILE A 193 21.17 -18.17 1.34
C ILE A 193 20.88 -19.65 1.12
N TYR A 194 20.26 -20.01 0.00
CA TYR A 194 19.94 -21.40 -0.31
C TYR A 194 21.19 -22.28 -0.40
N PHE A 195 22.23 -21.79 -1.07
CA PHE A 195 23.52 -22.49 -1.18
C PHE A 195 24.18 -22.68 0.19
N LEU A 196 24.24 -21.64 1.02
CA LEU A 196 24.81 -21.74 2.37
C LEU A 196 24.02 -22.71 3.26
N ARG A 197 22.68 -22.70 3.17
CA ARG A 197 21.82 -23.68 3.87
C ARG A 197 22.09 -25.12 3.40
N ALA A 198 22.23 -25.32 2.09
CA ALA A 198 22.51 -26.65 1.53
C ALA A 198 23.87 -27.18 1.98
N LEU A 199 24.92 -26.34 1.94
CA LEU A 199 26.24 -26.70 2.45
C LEU A 199 26.22 -27.07 3.94
N ARG A 200 25.44 -26.36 4.76
CA ARG A 200 25.32 -26.65 6.20
C ARG A 200 24.62 -27.98 6.47
N ARG A 201 23.64 -28.37 5.65
CA ARG A 201 22.93 -29.66 5.81
C ARG A 201 23.76 -30.87 5.38
N SER A 202 24.84 -30.65 4.62
CA SER A 202 25.71 -31.72 4.12
C SER A 202 26.91 -32.01 5.02
N ARG A 203 27.13 -31.22 6.07
CA ARG A 203 28.13 -31.47 7.13
C ARG A 203 27.43 -32.00 8.37
#